data_AF-A0AAJ1BF77-F1
#
_entry.id   AF-A0AAJ1BF77-F1
#
_cell.length_a   1.000
_cell.length_b   1.000
_cell.length_c   1.000
_cell.angle_alpha   90.00
_cell.angle_beta   90.00
_cell.angle_gamma   90.00
#
_symmetry.space_group_name_H-M   'P 1'
#
loop_
_entity.id
_entity.type
_entity.pdbx_description
1 polymer ?
#
loop_
_entity_poly.entity_id
_entity_poly.type
_entity_poly.pdbx_seq_one_letter_code
_entity_poly.pdbx_strand_id
1 'polypeptide(L)'
;MPLSYSIRIDFDPDSPRPERVFEAMALYVKGFDDIQSAFILGYGNEVKCTSVLASTRVGSCIADISLKIAENIRGLSFTKIFNSIYLAVQQEITADNTEIKSLEDAHRLADRILTQVAANEDHYAQFTSTPSCDIEKLVNGLHNIHEGHRRLTEHDLVDFGQGDVFSEVSKSLSCPYKYEELLRAAEETQGFVTIDVLVVRRPSYVPGLQWDCELLNGRKVTAKFTDQKWFKEWLEHEHEIWPGDAIEAKVRRRITTKGIKGKRGRKSGADETIQTVIRVIPRKEVEQMQLSMDLRDAQD
;
A
#
# COMPACT_ATOMS: atom_id res chain seq x y z
N MET A 1 -14.43 28.45 15.78
CA MET A 1 -14.35 27.41 16.82
C MET A 1 -13.00 26.72 16.69
N PRO A 2 -12.37 26.24 17.78
CA PRO A 2 -11.15 25.45 17.66
C PRO A 2 -11.42 24.17 16.86
N LEU A 3 -10.44 23.77 16.06
CA LEU A 3 -10.47 22.52 15.30
C LEU A 3 -10.30 21.36 16.29
N SER A 4 -11.38 20.65 16.59
CA SER A 4 -11.34 19.59 17.60
C SER A 4 -12.29 18.45 17.28
N TYR A 5 -11.94 17.26 17.74
CA TYR A 5 -12.79 16.07 17.74
C TYR A 5 -12.68 15.37 19.09
N SER A 6 -13.62 14.49 19.39
CA SER A 6 -13.74 13.76 20.64
C SER A 6 -13.85 12.26 20.32
N ILE A 7 -13.15 11.44 21.10
CA ILE A 7 -13.26 9.97 21.05
C ILE A 7 -13.81 9.53 22.39
N ARG A 8 -14.83 8.66 22.38
CA ARG A 8 -15.39 8.05 23.58
C ARG A 8 -15.29 6.54 23.47
N ILE A 9 -14.80 5.90 24.53
CA ILE A 9 -14.95 4.46 24.74
C ILE A 9 -15.89 4.26 25.92
N ASP A 10 -17.06 3.71 25.63
CA ASP A 10 -17.98 3.19 26.64
C ASP A 10 -17.59 1.74 26.91
N PHE A 11 -16.96 1.50 28.05
CA PHE A 11 -16.34 0.22 28.37
C PHE A 11 -17.19 -0.58 29.34
N ASP A 12 -17.20 -1.89 29.18
CA ASP A 12 -17.84 -2.81 30.11
C ASP A 12 -17.09 -2.82 31.47
N PRO A 13 -17.70 -2.34 32.58
CA PRO A 13 -17.05 -2.28 33.89
C PRO A 13 -16.70 -3.65 34.48
N ASP A 14 -17.42 -4.69 34.07
CA ASP A 14 -17.25 -6.05 34.58
C ASP A 14 -16.17 -6.83 33.80
N SER A 15 -15.64 -6.23 32.74
CA SER A 15 -14.65 -6.84 31.84
C SER A 15 -13.24 -6.84 32.45
N PRO A 16 -12.50 -7.97 32.41
CA PRO A 16 -11.14 -8.04 32.92
C PRO A 16 -10.14 -7.28 32.03
N ARG A 17 -9.01 -6.87 32.62
CA ARG A 17 -7.89 -6.14 31.98
C ARG A 17 -8.25 -4.70 31.57
N PRO A 18 -8.47 -3.79 32.53
CA PRO A 18 -8.82 -2.39 32.23
C PRO A 18 -7.75 -1.66 31.39
N GLU A 19 -6.49 -2.10 31.42
CA GLU A 19 -5.40 -1.56 30.60
C GLU A 19 -5.74 -1.54 29.10
N ARG A 20 -6.54 -2.50 28.62
CA ARG A 20 -6.95 -2.62 27.21
C ARG A 20 -7.70 -1.37 26.71
N VAL A 21 -8.46 -0.71 27.57
CA VAL A 21 -9.26 0.48 27.23
C VAL A 21 -8.33 1.66 26.95
N PHE A 22 -7.27 1.81 27.75
CA PHE A 22 -6.27 2.87 27.57
C PHE A 22 -5.39 2.60 26.35
N GLU A 23 -5.01 1.34 26.11
CA GLU A 23 -4.29 0.95 24.90
C GLU A 23 -5.12 1.18 23.64
N ALA A 24 -6.41 0.82 23.66
CA ALA A 24 -7.35 1.09 22.59
C ALA A 24 -7.49 2.60 22.34
N MET A 25 -7.67 3.40 23.40
CA MET A 25 -7.75 4.85 23.29
C MET A 25 -6.50 5.45 22.62
N ALA A 26 -5.30 4.99 23.00
CA ALA A 26 -4.06 5.43 22.37
C ALA A 26 -4.02 5.10 20.87
N LEU A 27 -4.49 3.90 20.49
CA LEU A 27 -4.60 3.49 19.09
C LEU A 27 -5.62 4.33 18.31
N TYR A 28 -6.79 4.63 18.89
CA TYR A 28 -7.78 5.50 18.25
C TYR A 28 -7.27 6.91 18.08
N VAL A 29 -6.69 7.52 19.12
CA VAL A 29 -6.12 8.88 19.04
C VAL A 29 -5.10 8.96 17.92
N LYS A 30 -4.17 7.99 17.85
CA LYS A 30 -3.17 7.91 16.80
C LYS A 30 -3.79 7.68 15.42
N GLY A 31 -4.77 6.78 15.33
CA GLY A 31 -5.45 6.44 14.08
C GLY A 31 -6.18 7.63 13.47
N PHE A 32 -7.00 8.33 14.26
CA PHE A 32 -7.71 9.52 13.80
C PHE A 32 -6.77 10.68 13.49
N ASP A 33 -5.69 10.87 14.26
CA ASP A 33 -4.68 11.90 13.98
C ASP A 33 -3.94 11.63 12.66
N ASP A 34 -3.56 10.39 12.40
CA ASP A 34 -2.93 9.94 11.15
C ASP A 34 -3.87 10.19 9.95
N ILE A 35 -5.15 9.81 10.07
CA ILE A 35 -6.16 10.00 9.01
C ILE A 35 -6.39 11.49 8.74
N GLN A 36 -6.63 12.31 9.77
CA GLN A 36 -6.85 13.74 9.61
C GLN A 36 -5.63 14.43 8.96
N SER A 37 -4.44 14.09 9.45
CA SER A 37 -3.18 14.60 8.90
C SER A 37 -2.97 14.17 7.45
N ALA A 38 -3.41 12.97 7.07
CA ALA A 38 -3.28 12.45 5.71
C ALA A 38 -3.97 13.33 4.67
N PHE A 39 -5.13 13.91 5.02
CA PHE A 39 -5.88 14.79 4.14
C PHE A 39 -5.39 16.24 4.22
N ILE A 40 -5.09 16.75 5.41
CA ILE A 40 -4.68 18.15 5.58
C ILE A 40 -3.33 18.44 4.89
N LEU A 41 -2.37 17.53 4.97
CA LEU A 41 -1.08 17.66 4.28
C LEU A 41 -1.25 17.71 2.75
N GLY A 42 -2.36 17.19 2.23
CA GLY A 42 -2.74 17.30 0.82
C GLY A 42 -2.95 18.71 0.30
N TYR A 43 -3.20 19.66 1.19
CA TYR A 43 -3.41 21.08 0.85
C TYR A 43 -2.10 21.90 0.85
N GLY A 44 -0.96 21.30 1.22
CA GLY A 44 0.36 21.91 1.06
C GLY A 44 1.42 21.40 2.04
N ASN A 45 2.66 21.30 1.57
CA ASN A 45 3.81 20.84 2.36
C ASN A 45 4.21 21.80 3.51
N GLU A 46 3.70 23.03 3.50
CA GLU A 46 3.97 24.02 4.55
C GLU A 46 2.99 23.94 5.72
N VAL A 47 1.93 23.14 5.59
CA VAL A 47 0.92 22.96 6.64
C VAL A 47 1.47 21.98 7.68
N LYS A 48 1.56 22.41 8.94
CA LYS A 48 1.93 21.55 10.06
C LYS A 48 0.72 21.33 10.96
N CYS A 49 0.34 20.07 11.13
CA CYS A 49 -0.68 19.64 12.08
C CYS A 49 -0.01 19.09 13.34
N THR A 50 -0.44 19.58 14.49
CA THR A 50 -0.08 19.02 15.79
C THR A 50 -1.34 18.83 16.61
N SER A 51 -1.60 17.61 17.05
CA SER A 51 -2.68 17.28 17.97
C SER A 51 -2.22 17.42 19.42
N VAL A 52 -3.14 17.88 20.28
CA VAL A 52 -2.92 18.02 21.72
C VAL A 52 -4.17 17.55 22.44
N LEU A 53 -3.99 16.79 23.52
CA LEU A 53 -5.08 16.43 24.42
C LEU A 53 -5.59 17.69 25.11
N ALA A 54 -6.86 18.05 24.87
CA ALA A 54 -7.48 19.24 25.44
C ALA A 54 -8.06 18.97 26.83
N SER A 55 -8.81 17.86 26.97
CA SER A 55 -9.44 17.44 28.21
C SER A 55 -9.74 15.94 28.22
N THR A 56 -9.94 15.39 29.43
CA THR A 56 -10.57 14.08 29.64
C THR A 56 -11.81 14.28 30.51
N ARG A 57 -12.94 13.67 30.14
CA ARG A 57 -14.22 13.82 30.87
C ARG A 57 -14.47 12.60 31.76
N VAL A 58 -15.09 12.80 32.93
CA VAL A 58 -15.32 11.75 33.93
C VAL A 58 -16.61 10.98 33.60
N GLY A 59 -16.56 9.64 33.58
CA GLY A 59 -17.73 8.75 33.44
C GLY A 59 -17.61 7.68 32.35
N SER A 60 -16.75 7.90 31.36
CA SER A 60 -16.32 6.96 30.30
C SER A 60 -14.93 7.43 29.85
N CYS A 61 -14.12 6.60 29.16
CA CYS A 61 -12.83 7.09 28.65
C CYS A 61 -13.11 8.03 27.46
N ILE A 62 -13.23 9.33 27.73
CA ILE A 62 -13.48 10.36 26.71
C ILE A 62 -12.23 11.23 26.60
N ALA A 63 -11.66 11.29 25.40
CA ALA A 63 -10.54 12.15 25.06
C ALA A 63 -10.99 13.23 24.08
N ASP A 64 -10.92 14.49 24.49
CA ASP A 64 -11.12 15.64 23.60
C ASP A 64 -9.76 16.04 23.00
N ILE A 65 -9.63 15.97 21.67
CA ILE A 65 -8.40 16.28 20.94
C ILE A 65 -8.56 17.60 20.20
N SER A 66 -7.63 18.53 20.43
CA SER A 66 -7.54 19.78 19.69
C SER A 66 -6.37 19.75 18.71
N LEU A 67 -6.62 20.23 17.49
CA LEU A 67 -5.61 20.37 16.45
C LEU A 67 -5.14 21.81 16.34
N LYS A 68 -3.83 22.00 16.42
CA LYS A 68 -3.17 23.26 16.10
C LYS A 68 -2.58 23.15 14.70
N ILE A 69 -3.14 23.95 13.79
CA ILE A 69 -2.64 24.11 12.42
C ILE A 69 -1.83 25.41 12.38
N ALA A 70 -0.54 25.32 12.06
CA ALA A 70 0.29 26.49 11.80
C ALA A 70 0.35 26.73 10.29
N GLU A 71 -0.20 27.86 9.82
CA GLU A 71 -0.20 28.27 8.42
C GLU A 71 0.97 29.20 8.10
N ASN A 72 1.54 29.05 6.90
CA ASN A 72 2.44 30.04 6.28
C ASN A 72 1.87 30.66 4.99
N ILE A 73 0.67 30.24 4.57
CA ILE A 73 0.07 30.63 3.28
C ILE A 73 -1.15 31.52 3.54
N ARG A 74 -1.17 32.71 2.93
CA ARG A 74 -2.16 33.76 3.18
C ARG A 74 -3.55 33.41 2.65
N GLY A 75 -4.57 33.43 3.52
CA GLY A 75 -5.95 33.80 3.15
C GLY A 75 -6.99 32.67 3.05
N LEU A 76 -6.67 31.43 3.40
CA LEU A 76 -7.61 30.31 3.40
C LEU A 76 -8.02 29.93 4.82
N SER A 77 -9.32 29.80 5.08
CA SER A 77 -9.82 29.34 6.38
C SER A 77 -9.79 27.82 6.45
N PHE A 78 -8.69 27.24 6.97
CA PHE A 78 -8.56 25.78 7.16
C PHE A 78 -9.61 25.18 8.11
N THR A 79 -10.32 26.01 8.88
CA THR A 79 -11.41 25.56 9.75
C THR A 79 -12.56 24.91 8.96
N LYS A 80 -12.90 25.45 7.79
CA LYS A 80 -13.97 24.87 6.96
C LYS A 80 -13.53 23.56 6.32
N ILE A 81 -12.35 23.55 5.70
CA ILE A 81 -11.73 22.36 5.10
C ILE A 81 -11.68 21.22 6.13
N PHE A 82 -11.17 21.50 7.32
CA PHE A 82 -11.07 20.52 8.38
C PHE A 82 -12.42 19.96 8.79
N ASN A 83 -13.42 20.82 8.99
CA ASN A 83 -14.76 20.35 9.33
C ASN A 83 -15.33 19.47 8.22
N SER A 84 -15.11 19.81 6.95
CA SER A 84 -15.52 18.99 5.81
C SER A 84 -14.81 17.63 5.79
N ILE A 85 -13.49 17.61 6.05
CA ILE A 85 -12.70 16.36 6.15
C ILE A 85 -13.21 15.53 7.33
N TYR A 86 -13.40 16.14 8.49
CA TYR A 86 -13.94 15.51 9.69
C TYR A 86 -15.29 14.84 9.42
N LEU A 87 -16.23 15.55 8.80
CA LEU A 87 -17.55 15.03 8.49
C LEU A 87 -17.49 13.86 7.49
N ALA A 88 -16.67 13.98 6.44
CA ALA A 88 -16.49 12.93 5.45
C ALA A 88 -15.82 11.68 6.05
N VAL A 89 -14.79 11.86 6.87
CA VAL A 89 -14.11 10.79 7.60
C VAL A 89 -15.06 10.11 8.59
N GLN A 90 -15.83 10.89 9.35
CA GLN A 90 -16.85 10.36 10.26
C GLN A 90 -17.88 9.51 9.49
N GLN A 91 -18.36 10.00 8.34
CA GLN A 91 -19.31 9.26 7.51
C GLN A 91 -18.74 7.91 7.05
N GLU A 92 -17.51 7.85 6.55
CA GLU A 92 -16.92 6.59 6.06
C GLU A 92 -16.53 5.62 7.19
N ILE A 93 -16.16 6.13 8.38
CA ILE A 93 -15.77 5.31 9.54
C ILE A 93 -16.98 4.75 10.29
N THR A 94 -18.11 5.47 10.25
CA THR A 94 -19.40 5.01 10.81
C THR A 94 -20.17 4.13 9.84
N ALA A 95 -19.79 4.10 8.55
CA ALA A 95 -20.43 3.27 7.55
C ALA A 95 -20.11 1.79 7.74
N ASP A 96 -21.11 0.94 7.55
CA ASP A 96 -20.93 -0.51 7.58
C ASP A 96 -20.22 -1.03 6.33
N ASN A 97 -19.36 -2.04 6.52
CA ASN A 97 -18.58 -2.75 5.50
C ASN A 97 -17.41 -1.96 4.89
N THR A 98 -16.81 -1.03 5.64
CA THR A 98 -15.54 -0.40 5.24
C THR A 98 -14.38 -1.39 5.42
N GLU A 99 -13.94 -2.04 4.34
CA GLU A 99 -12.84 -3.00 4.35
C GLU A 99 -11.72 -2.58 3.40
N ILE A 100 -10.47 -2.58 3.90
CA ILE A 100 -9.27 -2.23 3.14
C ILE A 100 -8.36 -3.46 3.05
N LYS A 101 -8.36 -4.12 1.89
CA LYS A 101 -7.52 -5.30 1.60
C LYS A 101 -6.39 -5.01 0.62
N SER A 102 -6.46 -3.90 -0.11
CA SER A 102 -5.51 -3.53 -1.14
C SER A 102 -5.23 -2.03 -1.16
N LEU A 103 -4.15 -1.64 -1.85
CA LEU A 103 -3.90 -0.21 -2.12
C LEU A 103 -5.02 0.40 -2.96
N GLU A 104 -5.66 -0.35 -3.85
CA GLU A 104 -6.76 0.17 -4.66
C GLU A 104 -7.97 0.55 -3.79
N ASP A 105 -8.30 -0.27 -2.79
CA ASP A 105 -9.38 0.03 -1.83
C ASP A 105 -9.08 1.31 -1.05
N ALA A 106 -7.83 1.49 -0.62
CA ALA A 106 -7.38 2.70 0.08
C ALA A 106 -7.50 3.96 -0.79
N HIS A 107 -7.10 3.89 -2.07
CA HIS A 107 -7.28 5.01 -3.00
C HIS A 107 -8.77 5.30 -3.26
N ARG A 108 -9.60 4.27 -3.43
CA ARG A 108 -11.06 4.45 -3.61
C ARG A 108 -11.70 5.13 -2.40
N LEU A 109 -11.29 4.76 -1.18
CA LEU A 109 -11.75 5.44 0.04
C LEU A 109 -11.30 6.90 0.08
N ALA A 110 -10.02 7.17 -0.21
CA ALA A 110 -9.50 8.53 -0.27
C ALA A 110 -10.26 9.39 -1.28
N ASP A 111 -10.55 8.85 -2.47
CA ASP A 111 -11.31 9.54 -3.52
C ASP A 111 -12.75 9.84 -3.08
N ARG A 112 -13.42 8.92 -2.38
CA ARG A 112 -14.76 9.16 -1.82
C ARG A 112 -14.76 10.29 -0.81
N ILE A 113 -13.81 10.29 0.12
CA ILE A 113 -13.67 11.34 1.14
C ILE A 113 -13.40 12.69 0.47
N LEU A 114 -12.44 12.76 -0.45
CA LEU A 114 -12.12 14.01 -1.16
C LEU A 114 -13.31 14.50 -2.00
N THR A 115 -14.09 13.60 -2.60
CA THR A 115 -15.31 13.95 -3.34
C THR A 115 -16.37 14.55 -2.42
N GLN A 116 -16.56 13.98 -1.23
CA GLN A 116 -17.48 14.52 -0.21
C GLN A 116 -17.01 15.89 0.29
N VAL A 117 -15.71 16.06 0.55
CA VAL A 117 -15.12 17.34 0.97
C VAL A 117 -15.36 18.40 -0.11
N ALA A 118 -15.10 18.07 -1.38
CA ALA A 118 -15.33 18.96 -2.52
C ALA A 118 -16.80 19.37 -2.66
N ALA A 119 -17.73 18.45 -2.41
CA ALA A 119 -19.17 18.72 -2.48
C ALA A 119 -19.67 19.62 -1.34
N ASN A 120 -18.99 19.60 -0.20
CA ASN A 120 -19.39 20.33 1.02
C ASN A 120 -18.65 21.66 1.23
N GLU A 121 -17.70 22.02 0.36
CA GLU A 121 -16.91 23.25 0.51
C GLU A 121 -17.11 24.21 -0.68
N ASP A 122 -17.88 25.28 -0.46
CA ASP A 122 -18.21 26.31 -1.47
C ASP A 122 -16.99 26.99 -2.12
N HIS A 123 -15.84 26.95 -1.43
CA HIS A 123 -14.58 27.54 -1.89
C HIS A 123 -13.59 26.51 -2.44
N TYR A 124 -13.99 25.26 -2.62
CA TYR A 124 -13.13 24.20 -3.17
C TYR A 124 -12.53 24.58 -4.54
N ALA A 125 -13.28 25.35 -5.35
CA ALA A 125 -12.82 25.89 -6.63
C ALA A 125 -11.71 26.95 -6.52
N GLN A 126 -11.41 27.47 -5.33
CA GLN A 126 -10.35 28.46 -5.09
C GLN A 126 -8.97 27.81 -4.90
N PHE A 127 -8.90 26.50 -4.67
CA PHE A 127 -7.63 25.78 -4.63
C PHE A 127 -7.11 25.57 -6.06
N THR A 128 -5.90 26.05 -6.33
CA THR A 128 -5.25 25.88 -7.64
C THR A 128 -4.75 24.45 -7.90
N SER A 129 -4.78 23.59 -6.87
CA SER A 129 -4.35 22.20 -6.91
C SER A 129 -5.41 21.30 -6.27
N THR A 130 -5.68 20.16 -6.90
CA THR A 130 -6.46 19.09 -6.29
C THR A 130 -5.76 18.58 -5.04
N PRO A 131 -6.38 18.63 -3.86
CA PRO A 131 -5.80 18.08 -2.65
C PRO A 131 -5.54 16.58 -2.83
N SER A 132 -4.39 16.11 -2.34
CA SER A 132 -3.99 14.71 -2.43
C SER A 132 -3.98 14.06 -1.04
N CYS A 133 -4.47 12.84 -0.90
CA CYS A 133 -4.35 12.10 0.35
C CYS A 133 -2.97 11.44 0.48
N ASP A 134 -2.34 11.53 1.66
CA ASP A 134 -1.22 10.68 2.04
C ASP A 134 -1.73 9.26 2.36
N ILE A 135 -1.70 8.38 1.35
CA ILE A 135 -2.22 7.01 1.45
C ILE A 135 -1.50 6.18 2.52
N GLU A 136 -0.22 6.44 2.78
CA GLU A 136 0.51 5.73 3.83
C GLU A 136 -0.08 6.02 5.21
N LYS A 137 -0.29 7.31 5.50
CA LYS A 137 -0.92 7.74 6.75
C LYS A 137 -2.37 7.28 6.87
N LEU A 138 -3.13 7.33 5.77
CA LEU A 138 -4.51 6.84 5.75
C LEU A 138 -4.58 5.35 6.14
N VAL A 139 -3.80 4.51 5.47
CA VAL A 139 -3.80 3.06 5.73
C VAL A 139 -3.32 2.75 7.14
N ASN A 140 -2.20 3.36 7.55
CA ASN A 140 -1.66 3.12 8.90
C ASN A 140 -2.62 3.64 9.99
N GLY A 141 -3.33 4.74 9.74
CA GLY A 141 -4.34 5.27 10.63
C GLY A 141 -5.55 4.34 10.77
N LEU A 142 -6.08 3.84 9.65
CA LEU A 142 -7.17 2.84 9.63
C LEU A 142 -6.74 1.52 10.30
N HIS A 143 -5.50 1.09 10.11
CA HIS A 143 -4.93 -0.07 10.78
C HIS A 143 -4.88 0.13 12.31
N ASN A 144 -4.51 1.32 12.78
CA ASN A 144 -4.54 1.62 14.22
C ASN A 144 -5.96 1.56 14.78
N ILE A 145 -6.97 2.06 14.06
CA ILE A 145 -8.39 1.96 14.44
C ILE A 145 -8.83 0.50 14.51
N HIS A 146 -8.46 -0.30 13.50
CA HIS A 146 -8.75 -1.74 13.46
C HIS A 146 -8.13 -2.49 14.65
N GLU A 147 -6.85 -2.25 14.95
CA GLU A 147 -6.19 -2.83 16.11
C GLU A 147 -6.79 -2.32 17.43
N GLY A 148 -7.27 -1.07 17.47
CA GLY A 148 -8.03 -0.52 18.60
C GLY A 148 -9.28 -1.35 18.90
N HIS A 149 -10.08 -1.68 17.88
CA HIS A 149 -11.25 -2.54 18.05
C HIS A 149 -10.88 -3.93 18.57
N ARG A 150 -9.76 -4.50 18.13
CA ARG A 150 -9.29 -5.83 18.58
C ARG A 150 -8.85 -5.87 20.04
N ARG A 151 -8.55 -4.72 20.65
CA ARG A 151 -8.26 -4.61 22.10
C ARG A 151 -9.53 -4.56 22.94
N LEU A 152 -10.65 -4.19 22.33
CA LEU A 152 -11.94 -4.09 22.98
C LEU A 152 -12.69 -5.43 22.91
N THR A 153 -13.63 -5.59 23.83
CA THR A 153 -14.59 -6.68 23.87
C THR A 153 -15.82 -6.33 23.02
N GLU A 154 -16.64 -7.34 22.74
CA GLU A 154 -17.85 -7.17 21.92
C GLU A 154 -18.87 -6.19 22.54
N HIS A 155 -18.84 -6.04 23.86
CA HIS A 155 -19.75 -5.16 24.62
C HIS A 155 -19.27 -3.71 24.73
N ASP A 156 -17.99 -3.43 24.46
CA ASP A 156 -17.54 -2.05 24.44
C ASP A 156 -18.02 -1.34 23.17
N LEU A 157 -18.27 -0.04 23.30
CA LEU A 157 -18.66 0.84 22.21
C LEU A 157 -17.64 1.95 22.06
N VAL A 158 -17.35 2.30 20.81
CA VAL A 158 -16.43 3.39 20.49
C VAL A 158 -17.18 4.38 19.64
N ASP A 159 -17.18 5.63 20.09
CA ASP A 159 -17.78 6.72 19.35
C ASP A 159 -16.74 7.75 18.94
N PHE A 160 -16.97 8.30 17.76
CA PHE A 160 -16.24 9.44 17.23
C PHE A 160 -17.21 10.61 17.05
N GLY A 161 -16.79 11.80 17.47
CA GLY A 161 -17.71 12.92 17.57
C GLY A 161 -17.03 14.27 17.77
N GLN A 162 -17.86 15.28 18.04
CA GLN A 162 -17.40 16.60 18.44
C GLN A 162 -18.32 17.12 19.56
N GLY A 163 -17.73 17.51 20.70
CA GLY A 163 -18.50 18.00 21.84
C GLY A 163 -19.31 16.88 22.49
N ASP A 164 -20.63 16.94 22.37
CA ASP A 164 -21.57 15.93 22.90
C ASP A 164 -22.31 15.15 21.79
N VAL A 165 -21.97 15.43 20.53
CA VAL A 165 -22.54 14.73 19.37
C VAL A 165 -21.58 13.64 18.95
N PHE A 166 -22.01 12.39 19.11
CA PHE A 166 -21.21 11.20 18.89
C PHE A 166 -21.88 10.28 17.87
N SER A 167 -21.07 9.56 17.10
CA SER A 167 -21.51 8.48 16.23
C SER A 167 -20.64 7.26 16.47
N GLU A 168 -21.28 6.09 16.56
CA GLU A 168 -20.58 4.83 16.79
C GLU A 168 -19.68 4.51 15.59
N VAL A 169 -18.42 4.23 15.88
CA VAL A 169 -17.46 3.73 14.89
C VAL A 169 -17.87 2.32 14.51
N SER A 170 -18.04 2.03 13.21
CA SER A 170 -18.54 0.73 12.78
C SER A 170 -17.58 -0.39 13.22
N LYS A 171 -18.12 -1.36 13.97
CA LYS A 171 -17.39 -2.58 14.36
C LYS A 171 -16.95 -3.43 13.15
N SER A 172 -17.56 -3.19 11.98
CA SER A 172 -17.21 -3.86 10.73
C SER A 172 -16.03 -3.24 9.98
N LEU A 173 -15.49 -2.10 10.46
CA LEU A 173 -14.32 -1.46 9.86
C LEU A 173 -13.10 -2.37 9.97
N SER A 174 -12.53 -2.72 8.81
CA SER A 174 -11.46 -3.71 8.71
C SER A 174 -10.27 -3.17 7.90
N CYS A 175 -9.11 -3.08 8.55
CA CYS A 175 -7.84 -2.75 7.90
C CYS A 175 -6.72 -3.56 8.56
N PRO A 176 -6.59 -4.86 8.24
CA PRO A 176 -5.69 -5.76 8.96
C PRO A 176 -4.20 -5.55 8.60
N TYR A 177 -3.89 -4.86 7.51
CA TYR A 177 -2.54 -4.70 6.98
C TYR A 177 -2.05 -3.27 7.08
N LYS A 178 -0.75 -3.10 7.32
CA LYS A 178 -0.06 -1.81 7.20
C LYS A 178 0.23 -1.47 5.74
N TYR A 179 0.51 -0.19 5.48
CA TYR A 179 0.81 0.30 4.13
C TYR A 179 1.93 -0.50 3.43
N GLU A 180 3.03 -0.78 4.14
CA GLU A 180 4.15 -1.55 3.57
C GLU A 180 3.76 -2.96 3.14
N GLU A 181 2.84 -3.60 3.87
CA GLU A 181 2.39 -4.96 3.57
C GLU A 181 1.49 -4.97 2.33
N LEU A 182 0.59 -3.99 2.21
CA LEU A 182 -0.22 -3.78 1.01
C LEU A 182 0.63 -3.43 -0.20
N LEU A 183 1.67 -2.61 -0.02
CA LEU A 183 2.61 -2.25 -1.08
C LEU A 183 3.36 -3.48 -1.58
N ARG A 184 3.91 -4.30 -0.67
CA ARG A 184 4.57 -5.56 -1.04
C ARG A 184 3.61 -6.47 -1.81
N ALA A 185 2.38 -6.67 -1.33
CA ALA A 185 1.38 -7.49 -2.00
C ALA A 185 1.03 -6.99 -3.41
N ALA A 186 0.91 -5.66 -3.59
CA ALA A 186 0.68 -5.05 -4.91
C ALA A 186 1.88 -5.25 -5.85
N GLU A 187 3.11 -5.12 -5.34
CA GLU A 187 4.34 -5.38 -6.09
C GLU A 187 4.47 -6.86 -6.50
N GLU A 188 3.99 -7.80 -5.68
CA GLU A 188 4.00 -9.24 -6.03
C GLU A 188 3.01 -9.59 -7.14
N THR A 189 1.93 -8.81 -7.27
CA THR A 189 0.80 -9.05 -8.18
C THR A 189 1.08 -8.57 -9.61
N GLN A 190 2.04 -7.65 -9.83
CA GLN A 190 2.51 -7.27 -11.17
C GLN A 190 3.54 -8.25 -11.77
N GLY A 191 3.61 -9.49 -11.26
CA GLY A 191 4.42 -10.54 -11.85
C GLY A 191 3.65 -11.29 -12.93
N PHE A 192 4.02 -11.16 -14.21
CA PHE A 192 3.46 -12.02 -15.26
C PHE A 192 4.42 -13.16 -15.61
N VAL A 193 3.86 -14.30 -16.02
CA VAL A 193 4.63 -15.48 -16.43
C VAL A 193 4.64 -15.55 -17.95
N THR A 194 5.83 -15.53 -18.54
CA THR A 194 6.06 -15.77 -19.97
C THR A 194 6.77 -17.09 -20.17
N ILE A 195 6.64 -17.66 -21.36
CA ILE A 195 7.54 -18.72 -21.83
C ILE A 195 8.63 -17.99 -22.63
N ASP A 196 9.86 -18.05 -22.16
CA ASP A 196 11.00 -17.38 -22.79
C ASP A 196 12.12 -18.39 -23.07
N VAL A 197 12.88 -18.12 -24.13
CA VAL A 197 14.14 -18.79 -24.42
C VAL A 197 15.28 -17.95 -23.87
N LEU A 198 15.96 -18.48 -22.86
CA LEU A 198 17.07 -17.83 -22.16
C LEU A 198 18.39 -18.51 -22.53
N VAL A 199 19.23 -17.83 -23.29
CA VAL A 199 20.60 -18.27 -23.60
C VAL A 199 21.44 -18.14 -22.35
N VAL A 200 21.98 -19.26 -21.86
CA VAL A 200 22.77 -19.31 -20.63
C VAL A 200 24.19 -18.81 -20.93
N ARG A 201 24.60 -17.75 -20.23
CA ARG A 201 25.98 -17.22 -20.30
C ARG A 201 26.83 -17.73 -19.16
N ARG A 202 26.28 -17.71 -17.94
CA ARG A 202 26.94 -18.24 -16.75
C ARG A 202 25.90 -18.89 -15.82
N PRO A 203 25.83 -20.24 -15.77
CA PRO A 203 25.00 -20.91 -14.79
C PRO A 203 25.63 -20.80 -13.39
N SER A 204 24.80 -20.83 -12.35
CA SER A 204 25.25 -20.91 -10.96
C SER A 204 24.99 -22.29 -10.39
N TYR A 205 26.00 -22.90 -9.80
CA TYR A 205 25.92 -24.21 -9.13
C TYR A 205 25.33 -24.14 -7.71
N VAL A 206 25.05 -22.94 -7.20
CA VAL A 206 24.43 -22.75 -5.87
C VAL A 206 22.93 -22.53 -6.04
N PRO A 207 22.08 -23.34 -5.36
CA PRO A 207 20.63 -23.17 -5.39
C PRO A 207 20.20 -21.76 -4.98
N GLY A 208 19.26 -21.19 -5.72
CA GLY A 208 18.66 -19.88 -5.40
C GLY A 208 19.51 -18.66 -5.74
N LEU A 209 20.73 -18.83 -6.25
CA LEU A 209 21.49 -17.75 -6.86
C LEU A 209 20.99 -17.45 -8.28
N GLN A 210 21.33 -16.26 -8.77
CA GLN A 210 20.94 -15.80 -10.09
C GLN A 210 21.88 -16.36 -11.16
N TRP A 211 21.32 -16.71 -12.30
CA TRP A 211 22.03 -17.12 -13.50
C TRP A 211 22.16 -15.93 -14.44
N ASP A 212 23.32 -15.76 -15.07
CA ASP A 212 23.50 -14.77 -16.12
C ASP A 212 23.01 -15.36 -17.45
N CYS A 213 21.96 -14.76 -17.99
CA CYS A 213 21.28 -15.19 -19.20
C CYS A 213 21.14 -14.05 -20.21
N GLU A 214 20.72 -14.38 -21.42
CA GLU A 214 20.41 -13.44 -22.48
C GLU A 214 19.15 -13.90 -23.22
N LEU A 215 18.25 -12.99 -23.51
CA LEU A 215 17.12 -13.28 -24.41
C LEU A 215 17.61 -13.37 -25.86
N LEU A 216 16.84 -14.02 -26.73
CA LEU A 216 17.21 -14.16 -28.15
C LEU A 216 17.46 -12.82 -28.86
N ASN A 217 16.80 -11.74 -28.40
CA ASN A 217 16.99 -10.38 -28.91
C ASN A 217 18.23 -9.65 -28.34
N GLY A 218 19.14 -10.36 -27.68
CA GLY A 218 20.38 -9.81 -27.13
C GLY A 218 20.25 -9.10 -25.77
N ARG A 219 19.04 -9.02 -25.20
CA ARG A 219 18.86 -8.38 -23.88
C ARG A 219 19.43 -9.27 -22.78
N LYS A 220 20.43 -8.75 -22.05
CA LYS A 220 21.00 -9.38 -20.86
C LYS A 220 19.96 -9.42 -19.73
N VAL A 221 19.87 -10.57 -19.07
CA VAL A 221 18.94 -10.85 -17.98
C VAL A 221 19.70 -11.61 -16.90
N THR A 222 19.48 -11.23 -15.64
CA THR A 222 19.95 -12.03 -14.50
C THR A 222 18.74 -12.65 -13.84
N ALA A 223 18.61 -13.97 -13.91
CA ALA A 223 17.38 -14.68 -13.50
C ALA A 223 17.63 -15.59 -12.31
N LYS A 224 16.79 -15.50 -11.28
CA LYS A 224 16.83 -16.42 -10.13
C LYS A 224 16.26 -17.78 -10.52
N PHE A 225 16.93 -18.86 -10.17
CA PHE A 225 16.46 -20.21 -10.45
C PHE A 225 15.64 -20.77 -9.27
N THR A 226 14.41 -21.22 -9.53
CA THR A 226 13.51 -21.76 -8.48
C THR A 226 12.98 -23.18 -8.74
N ASP A 227 13.23 -23.74 -9.93
CA ASP A 227 12.91 -25.14 -10.23
C ASP A 227 13.91 -26.08 -9.53
N GLN A 228 13.63 -26.41 -8.27
CA GLN A 228 14.53 -27.22 -7.46
C GLN A 228 14.72 -28.64 -8.00
N LYS A 229 13.68 -29.22 -8.61
CA LYS A 229 13.74 -30.57 -9.16
C LYS A 229 14.69 -30.59 -10.36
N TRP A 230 14.44 -29.74 -11.35
CA TRP A 230 15.28 -29.67 -12.53
C TRP A 230 16.72 -29.28 -12.19
N PHE A 231 16.91 -28.34 -11.26
CA PHE A 231 18.25 -27.93 -10.82
C PHE A 231 19.05 -29.09 -10.22
N LYS A 232 18.37 -29.96 -9.45
CA LYS A 232 19.00 -31.16 -8.90
C LYS A 232 19.39 -32.15 -10.01
N GLU A 233 18.49 -32.42 -10.94
CA GLU A 233 18.75 -33.29 -12.11
C GLU A 233 19.93 -32.77 -12.94
N TRP A 234 20.03 -31.44 -13.12
CA TRP A 234 21.18 -30.80 -13.79
C TRP A 234 22.50 -30.98 -13.01
N LEU A 235 22.49 -30.79 -11.69
CA LEU A 235 23.68 -31.03 -10.84
C LEU A 235 24.12 -32.51 -10.86
N GLU A 236 23.17 -33.43 -11.03
CA GLU A 236 23.40 -34.87 -11.13
C GLU A 236 23.78 -35.31 -12.56
N HIS A 237 23.98 -34.34 -13.49
CA HIS A 237 24.33 -34.55 -14.89
C HIS A 237 23.26 -35.30 -15.72
N GLU A 238 22.00 -35.29 -15.29
CA GLU A 238 20.88 -35.83 -16.09
C GLU A 238 20.50 -34.90 -17.25
N HIS A 239 20.79 -33.61 -17.11
CA HIS A 239 20.70 -32.61 -18.18
C HIS A 239 22.07 -32.00 -18.41
N GLU A 240 22.51 -31.93 -19.67
CA GLU A 240 23.73 -31.20 -20.03
C GLU A 240 23.38 -29.79 -20.50
N ILE A 241 24.02 -28.79 -19.92
CA ILE A 241 23.93 -27.41 -20.40
C ILE A 241 25.30 -26.74 -20.34
N TRP A 242 25.67 -26.11 -21.44
CA TRP A 242 26.93 -25.39 -21.57
C TRP A 242 26.66 -23.91 -21.84
N PRO A 243 27.60 -23.01 -21.48
CA PRO A 243 27.51 -21.61 -21.90
C PRO A 243 27.29 -21.47 -23.41
N GLY A 244 26.19 -20.83 -23.81
CA GLY A 244 25.75 -20.68 -25.20
C GLY A 244 24.57 -21.57 -25.59
N ASP A 245 24.26 -22.61 -24.82
CA ASP A 245 22.97 -23.30 -24.90
C ASP A 245 21.87 -22.43 -24.27
N ALA A 246 20.61 -22.73 -24.57
CA ALA A 246 19.48 -22.02 -24.00
C ALA A 246 18.55 -22.94 -23.22
N ILE A 247 17.78 -22.36 -22.31
CA ILE A 247 16.64 -23.01 -21.65
C ILE A 247 15.37 -22.35 -22.15
N GLU A 248 14.42 -23.16 -22.60
CA GLU A 248 13.04 -22.73 -22.75
C GLU A 248 12.36 -22.92 -21.40
N ALA A 249 11.88 -21.84 -20.80
CA ALA A 249 11.39 -21.88 -19.43
C ALA A 249 10.19 -20.97 -19.21
N LYS A 250 9.37 -21.33 -18.21
CA LYS A 250 8.39 -20.41 -17.63
C LYS A 250 9.13 -19.42 -16.73
N VAL A 251 9.18 -18.17 -17.17
CA VAL A 251 9.86 -17.08 -16.48
C VAL A 251 8.81 -16.14 -15.87
N ARG A 252 8.86 -15.98 -14.56
CA ARG A 252 8.10 -14.94 -13.87
C ARG A 252 8.92 -13.65 -13.90
N ARG A 253 8.40 -12.62 -14.55
CA ARG A 253 8.99 -11.27 -14.54
C ARG A 253 8.21 -10.40 -13.58
N ARG A 254 8.87 -9.88 -12.55
CA ARG A 254 8.35 -8.81 -11.70
C ARG A 254 8.94 -7.51 -12.18
N ILE A 255 8.09 -6.62 -12.70
CA ILE A 255 8.50 -5.24 -13.00
C ILE A 255 8.29 -4.45 -11.71
N THR A 256 9.38 -4.07 -11.04
CA THR A 256 9.29 -3.13 -9.93
C THR A 256 9.16 -1.73 -10.51
N THR A 257 7.93 -1.28 -10.70
CA THR A 257 7.66 0.10 -11.10
C THR A 257 7.88 1.00 -9.89
N LYS A 258 9.10 1.47 -9.66
CA LYS A 258 9.35 2.56 -8.69
C LYS A 258 8.89 3.87 -9.32
N GLY A 259 7.57 4.09 -9.33
CA GLY A 259 6.98 5.29 -9.89
C GLY A 259 5.49 5.38 -9.62
N ILE A 260 5.12 6.33 -8.78
CA ILE A 260 3.78 6.92 -8.71
C ILE A 260 3.39 7.33 -10.14
N LYS A 261 2.19 6.95 -10.59
CA LYS A 261 1.60 7.45 -11.85
C LYS A 261 1.68 8.99 -11.84
N GLY A 262 2.52 9.58 -12.70
CA GLY A 262 2.53 11.04 -12.95
C GLY A 262 3.87 11.77 -12.83
N LYS A 263 4.94 11.17 -12.30
CA LYS A 263 6.30 11.77 -12.36
C LYS A 263 7.28 10.75 -12.95
N ARG A 264 8.11 11.18 -13.91
CA ARG A 264 9.12 10.37 -14.62
C ARG A 264 9.94 9.57 -13.60
N GLY A 265 9.54 8.31 -13.39
CA GLY A 265 10.13 7.39 -12.44
C GLY A 265 11.47 6.89 -12.95
N ARG A 266 12.43 6.84 -12.02
CA ARG A 266 13.78 6.30 -12.20
C ARG A 266 13.70 4.80 -12.47
N LYS A 267 14.56 4.30 -13.36
CA LYS A 267 14.61 2.93 -13.94
C LYS A 267 14.04 1.83 -13.03
N SER A 268 13.05 1.12 -13.57
CA SER A 268 12.46 -0.11 -13.04
C SER A 268 13.53 -1.21 -12.91
N GLY A 269 13.59 -1.87 -11.74
CA GLY A 269 14.25 -3.17 -11.63
C GLY A 269 13.32 -4.23 -12.20
N ALA A 270 13.81 -5.10 -13.07
CA ALA A 270 13.08 -6.29 -13.50
C ALA A 270 13.69 -7.49 -12.78
N ASP A 271 12.96 -8.04 -11.81
CA ASP A 271 13.34 -9.30 -11.19
C ASP A 271 12.78 -10.44 -12.03
N GLU A 272 13.67 -11.20 -12.67
CA GLU A 272 13.29 -12.36 -13.49
C GLU A 272 13.56 -13.65 -12.71
N THR A 273 12.60 -14.57 -12.70
CA THR A 273 12.69 -15.85 -11.98
C THR A 273 12.30 -17.01 -12.89
N ILE A 274 13.20 -17.98 -13.09
CA ILE A 274 12.94 -19.23 -13.79
C ILE A 274 12.18 -20.15 -12.85
N GLN A 275 10.91 -20.41 -13.17
CA GLN A 275 10.01 -21.23 -12.36
C GLN A 275 10.01 -22.70 -12.78
N THR A 276 10.07 -22.95 -14.09
CA THR A 276 10.05 -24.32 -14.63
C THR A 276 10.81 -24.36 -15.93
N VAL A 277 11.77 -25.28 -16.05
CA VAL A 277 12.43 -25.54 -17.34
C VAL A 277 11.59 -26.53 -18.14
N ILE A 278 11.30 -26.16 -19.38
CA ILE A 278 10.53 -26.99 -20.32
C ILE A 278 11.50 -27.89 -21.07
N ARG A 279 12.58 -27.33 -21.64
CA ARG A 279 13.64 -28.07 -22.32
C ARG A 279 14.94 -27.28 -22.42
N VAL A 280 16.04 -27.99 -22.65
CA VAL A 280 17.32 -27.43 -23.08
C VAL A 280 17.35 -27.35 -24.61
N ILE A 281 17.81 -26.22 -25.13
CA ILE A 281 17.97 -25.94 -26.55
C ILE A 281 19.47 -25.85 -26.84
N PRO A 282 20.04 -26.78 -27.63
CA PRO A 282 21.46 -26.74 -27.97
C PRO A 282 21.81 -25.48 -28.76
N ARG A 283 23.02 -24.97 -28.59
CA ARG A 283 23.53 -23.76 -29.25
C ARG A 283 23.25 -23.68 -30.76
N LYS A 284 23.34 -24.79 -31.48
CA LYS A 284 23.07 -24.82 -32.94
C LYS A 284 21.63 -24.42 -33.28
N GLU A 285 20.66 -24.85 -32.46
CA GLU A 285 19.25 -24.48 -32.61
C GLU A 285 19.02 -23.01 -32.21
N VAL A 286 19.72 -22.53 -31.16
CA VAL A 286 19.71 -21.12 -30.77
C VAL A 286 20.18 -20.20 -31.90
N GLU A 287 21.30 -20.54 -32.54
CA GLU A 287 21.87 -19.75 -33.66
C GLU A 287 20.88 -19.68 -34.84
N GLN A 288 20.17 -20.78 -35.15
CA GLN A 288 19.12 -20.80 -36.17
C GLN A 288 17.92 -19.91 -35.79
N MET A 289 17.51 -19.94 -34.52
CA MET A 289 16.42 -19.09 -34.03
C MET A 289 16.79 -17.60 -34.14
N GLN A 290 18.01 -17.22 -33.77
CA GLN A 290 18.50 -15.84 -33.88
C GLN A 290 18.52 -15.35 -35.33
N LEU A 291 19.09 -16.14 -36.25
CA LEU A 291 19.09 -15.84 -37.68
C LEU A 291 17.67 -15.66 -38.24
N SER A 292 16.72 -16.48 -37.79
CA SER A 292 15.32 -16.38 -38.23
C SER A 292 14.61 -15.13 -37.71
N MET A 293 15.02 -14.59 -36.56
CA MET A 293 14.50 -13.35 -35.99
C MET A 293 15.09 -12.14 -36.72
N ASP A 294 16.41 -12.11 -36.93
CA ASP A 294 17.08 -11.01 -37.64
C ASP A 294 16.54 -10.83 -39.07
N LEU A 295 16.18 -11.94 -39.75
CA LEU A 295 15.56 -11.91 -41.08
C LEU A 295 14.14 -11.35 -41.08
N ARG A 296 13.39 -11.49 -39.98
CA ARG A 296 12.04 -10.92 -39.84
C ARG A 296 12.10 -9.44 -39.53
N ASP A 297 13.00 -9.04 -38.63
CA ASP A 297 13.20 -7.63 -38.26
C ASP A 297 13.77 -6.78 -39.41
N ALA A 298 14.39 -7.40 -40.42
CA ALA A 298 14.86 -6.72 -41.63
C ALA A 298 13.77 -6.54 -42.73
N GLN A 299 12.58 -7.14 -42.56
CA GLN A 299 11.46 -7.05 -43.51
C GLN A 299 10.34 -6.09 -43.05
N ASP A 300 10.39 -5.64 -41.79
CA ASP A 300 9.52 -4.61 -41.20
C ASP A 300 10.20 -3.21 -41.21
#